data_AF-A0A402AJX0-F1
#
_entry.id   AF-A0A402AJX0-F1
#
_cell.length_a   1.000
_cell.length_b   1.000
_cell.length_c   1.000
_cell.angle_alpha   90.00
_cell.angle_beta   90.00
_cell.angle_gamma   90.00
#
_symmetry.space_group_name_H-M   'P 1'
#
loop_
_entity.id
_entity.type
_entity.pdbx_description
1 polymer ?
#
loop_
_entity_poly.entity_id
_entity_poly.type
_entity_poly.pdbx_seq_one_letter_code
_entity_poly.pdbx_strand_id
1 'polypeptide(L)'
;MTTRHSLVHSTHIAIRTRSTGAFRTGLKDNHQTGQHELKPPRFSVVICTYNRRNMVLTALASLRRQSLPLKYFEVIVVDNGSADGTFNAIQTYLSTDALHRSSFEEQWKVQCLLEKRNGLAYARNTAIMAASGDIIVFLDDDVLVDQYFLEQLWSAYEETHADAIGGA
;
A
#
# COMPACT_ATOMS: atom_id res chain seq x y z
N MET A 1 1.79 33.97 13.16
CA MET A 1 1.59 33.38 11.82
C MET A 1 1.42 31.89 12.01
N THR A 2 0.19 31.42 12.14
CA THR A 2 -0.12 30.02 12.49
C THR A 2 -0.25 29.23 11.19
N THR A 3 0.69 28.34 10.93
CA THR A 3 0.69 27.43 9.79
C THR A 3 -0.51 26.49 9.93
N ARG A 4 -1.54 26.67 9.10
CA ARG A 4 -2.61 25.68 8.95
C ARG A 4 -2.00 24.45 8.28
N HIS A 5 -1.74 23.41 9.05
CA HIS A 5 -1.63 22.06 8.50
C HIS A 5 -2.99 21.73 7.88
N SER A 6 -3.06 21.77 6.55
CA SER A 6 -4.19 21.24 5.80
C SER A 6 -4.21 19.73 6.02
N LEU A 7 -5.14 19.25 6.83
CA LEU A 7 -5.50 17.83 6.89
C LEU A 7 -6.11 17.48 5.53
N VAL A 8 -5.30 16.89 4.65
CA VAL A 8 -5.79 16.23 3.44
C VAL A 8 -6.60 15.04 3.94
N HIS A 9 -7.90 15.05 3.67
CA HIS A 9 -8.80 13.97 4.08
C HIS A 9 -8.30 12.69 3.41
N SER A 10 -7.92 11.70 4.20
CA SER A 10 -7.22 10.49 3.77
C SER A 10 -8.22 9.35 3.74
N THR A 11 -9.01 9.26 2.67
CA THR A 11 -9.84 8.08 2.45
C THR A 11 -8.97 6.93 1.98
N HIS A 12 -8.78 5.95 2.85
CA HIS A 12 -8.18 4.67 2.47
C HIS A 12 -9.09 3.54 2.91
N ILE A 13 -9.08 2.46 2.13
CA ILE A 13 -9.73 1.21 2.49
C ILE A 13 -8.70 0.11 2.36
N ALA A 14 -8.52 -0.64 3.43
CA ALA A 14 -7.76 -1.87 3.44
C ALA A 14 -8.71 -3.06 3.48
N ILE A 15 -8.40 -4.12 2.74
CA ILE A 15 -9.21 -5.34 2.68
C ILE A 15 -8.31 -6.56 2.79
N ARG A 16 -8.66 -7.50 3.67
CA ARG A 16 -7.97 -8.79 3.80
C ARG A 16 -8.35 -9.70 2.62
N THR A 17 -7.34 -10.18 1.89
CA THR A 17 -7.51 -11.01 0.68
C THR A 17 -7.53 -12.51 0.96
N ARG A 18 -6.99 -12.92 2.12
CA ARG A 18 -6.99 -14.30 2.58
C ARG A 18 -7.64 -14.37 3.96
N SER A 19 -8.76 -15.09 4.04
CA SER A 19 -9.28 -15.51 5.33
C SER A 19 -8.19 -16.32 6.03
N THR A 20 -7.64 -15.81 7.12
CA THR A 20 -7.05 -16.66 8.17
C THR A 20 -8.19 -17.37 8.88
N GLY A 21 -8.95 -18.17 8.13
CA GLY A 21 -10.00 -19.03 8.61
C GLY A 21 -9.35 -20.29 9.17
N ALA A 22 -8.77 -20.18 10.37
CA ALA A 22 -8.74 -21.35 11.22
C ALA A 22 -10.21 -21.64 11.58
N PHE A 23 -10.83 -22.57 10.86
CA PHE A 23 -12.04 -23.24 11.31
C PHE A 23 -11.70 -23.88 12.67
N ARG A 24 -11.99 -23.19 13.77
CA ARG A 24 -11.81 -23.72 15.12
C ARG A 24 -12.96 -24.69 15.40
N THR A 25 -12.88 -25.89 14.84
CA THR A 25 -13.52 -27.05 15.45
C THR A 25 -12.83 -27.31 16.78
N GLY A 26 -13.59 -27.20 17.87
CA GLY A 26 -13.09 -27.05 19.22
C GLY A 26 -12.12 -28.14 19.67
N LEU A 27 -11.06 -27.70 20.34
CA LEU A 27 -10.40 -28.37 21.46
C LEU A 27 -9.61 -27.30 22.22
N LYS A 28 -9.58 -27.44 23.54
CA LYS A 28 -9.02 -26.50 24.51
C LYS A 28 -7.50 -26.40 24.38
N ASP A 29 -7.00 -25.30 24.95
CA ASP A 29 -5.70 -25.13 25.61
C ASP A 29 -4.61 -24.25 24.98
N ASN A 30 -4.09 -23.44 25.90
CA ASN A 30 -2.85 -22.69 26.00
C ASN A 30 -2.73 -21.35 25.26
N HIS A 31 -2.73 -20.30 26.11
CA HIS A 31 -2.08 -19.02 25.87
C HIS A 31 -0.61 -19.25 25.48
N GLN A 32 -0.36 -19.35 24.19
CA GLN A 32 0.93 -19.04 23.60
C GLN A 32 0.69 -17.79 22.78
N THR A 33 1.10 -16.65 23.32
CA THR A 33 1.37 -15.42 22.57
C THR A 33 2.55 -15.70 21.63
N GLY A 34 2.29 -16.49 20.58
CA GLY A 34 3.23 -16.73 19.51
C GLY A 34 3.44 -15.42 18.79
N GLN A 35 4.68 -14.92 18.78
CA GLN A 35 5.07 -13.86 17.87
C GLN A 35 4.85 -14.38 16.45
N HIS A 36 3.77 -13.93 15.80
CA HIS A 36 3.48 -14.29 14.43
C HIS A 36 4.52 -13.59 13.55
N GLU A 37 5.52 -14.34 13.09
CA GLU A 37 6.50 -13.82 12.14
C GLU A 37 5.76 -13.33 10.88
N LEU A 38 5.89 -12.03 10.59
CA LEU A 38 5.17 -11.41 9.47
C LEU A 38 5.69 -12.01 8.17
N LYS A 39 4.79 -12.57 7.35
CA LYS A 39 5.17 -13.07 6.02
C LYS A 39 5.23 -11.91 5.02
N PRO A 40 6.36 -11.68 4.32
CA PRO A 40 6.47 -10.65 3.29
C PRO A 40 5.94 -11.11 1.91
N PRO A 41 5.31 -10.22 1.10
CA PRO A 41 4.73 -8.94 1.52
C PRO A 41 3.40 -9.17 2.25
N ARG A 42 3.14 -8.39 3.30
CA ARG A 42 1.88 -8.41 4.04
C ARG A 42 0.84 -7.50 3.38
N PHE A 43 1.27 -6.32 2.93
CA PHE A 43 0.41 -5.34 2.28
C PHE A 43 0.76 -5.18 0.80
N SER A 44 -0.27 -5.05 -0.04
CA SER A 44 -0.17 -4.47 -1.37
C SER A 44 -0.85 -3.11 -1.34
N VAL A 45 -0.06 -2.04 -1.31
CA VAL A 45 -0.59 -0.68 -1.39
C VAL A 45 -0.82 -0.33 -2.86
N VAL A 46 -2.05 0.00 -3.21
CA VAL A 46 -2.49 0.26 -4.57
C VAL A 46 -2.78 1.74 -4.72
N ILE A 47 -2.14 2.37 -5.70
CA ILE A 47 -2.42 3.75 -6.11
C ILE A 47 -2.87 3.73 -7.57
N CYS A 48 -4.07 4.22 -7.84
CA CYS A 48 -4.55 4.42 -9.22
C CYS A 48 -4.45 5.91 -9.55
N THR A 49 -3.82 6.25 -10.68
CA THR A 49 -3.54 7.65 -11.02
C THR A 49 -3.89 7.97 -12.46
N TYR A 50 -4.31 9.21 -12.73
CA TYR A 50 -4.59 9.72 -14.06
C TYR A 50 -4.33 11.23 -14.15
N ASN A 51 -3.30 11.63 -14.90
CA ASN A 51 -2.86 13.02 -15.06
C ASN A 51 -2.54 13.73 -13.73
N ARG A 52 -1.85 13.04 -12.81
CA ARG A 52 -1.53 13.53 -11.46
C ARG A 52 -0.05 13.35 -11.11
N ARG A 53 0.86 13.55 -12.07
CA ARG A 53 2.31 13.33 -11.94
C ARG A 53 2.89 13.68 -10.57
N ASN A 54 2.70 14.92 -10.11
CA ASN A 54 3.34 15.39 -8.89
C ASN A 54 2.72 14.77 -7.63
N MET A 55 1.42 14.48 -7.66
CA MET A 55 0.70 13.94 -6.51
C MET A 55 1.15 12.50 -6.26
N VAL A 56 1.11 11.65 -7.29
CA VAL A 56 1.53 10.25 -7.17
C VAL A 56 3.00 10.10 -6.74
N LEU A 57 3.90 10.97 -7.22
CA LEU A 57 5.30 10.97 -6.79
C LEU A 57 5.44 11.37 -5.30
N THR A 58 4.60 12.29 -4.82
CA THR A 58 4.61 12.69 -3.41
C THR A 58 4.01 11.60 -2.51
N ALA A 59 2.94 10.93 -2.97
CA ALA A 59 2.35 9.78 -2.30
C ALA A 59 3.37 8.63 -2.18
N LEU A 60 4.06 8.28 -3.28
CA LEU A 60 5.17 7.32 -3.28
C LEU A 60 6.28 7.70 -2.29
N ALA A 61 6.68 8.97 -2.28
CA ALA A 61 7.69 9.45 -1.34
C ALA A 61 7.23 9.33 0.13
N SER A 62 5.93 9.44 0.43
CA SER A 62 5.38 9.22 1.77
C SER A 62 5.38 7.75 2.18
N LEU A 63 5.00 6.84 1.27
CA LEU A 63 5.06 5.40 1.50
C LEU A 63 6.48 4.88 1.70
N ARG A 64 7.47 5.52 1.07
CA ARG A 64 8.87 5.18 1.27
C ARG A 64 9.36 5.44 2.71
N ARG A 65 8.69 6.34 3.44
CA ARG A 65 9.06 6.72 4.82
C ARG A 65 8.35 5.89 5.88
N GLN A 66 7.64 4.82 5.50
CA GLN A 66 7.00 3.96 6.49
C GLN A 66 8.02 3.35 7.46
N SER A 67 7.66 3.28 8.73
CA SER A 67 8.44 2.57 9.76
C SER A 67 8.42 1.06 9.57
N LEU A 68 7.33 0.53 9.01
CA LEU A 68 7.22 -0.87 8.63
C LEU A 68 8.33 -1.20 7.60
N PRO A 69 9.17 -2.24 7.82
CA PRO A 69 10.22 -2.58 6.88
C PRO A 69 9.71 -2.80 5.46
N LEU A 70 10.42 -2.26 4.47
CA LEU A 70 10.00 -2.21 3.06
C LEU A 70 9.75 -3.59 2.44
N LYS A 71 10.32 -4.67 2.99
CA LYS A 71 10.04 -6.05 2.58
C LYS A 71 8.61 -6.51 2.89
N TYR A 72 7.94 -5.90 3.87
CA TYR A 72 6.60 -6.29 4.31
C TYR A 72 5.48 -5.61 3.53
N PHE A 73 5.79 -4.73 2.58
CA PHE A 73 4.77 -4.21 1.70
C PHE A 73 5.32 -3.96 0.31
N GLU A 74 4.45 -4.09 -0.67
CA GLU A 74 4.72 -3.66 -2.03
C GLU A 74 3.81 -2.49 -2.39
N VAL A 75 4.25 -1.71 -3.38
CA VAL A 75 3.43 -0.64 -3.95
C VAL A 75 3.18 -0.92 -5.43
N ILE A 76 1.91 -0.84 -5.83
CA ILE A 76 1.45 -1.03 -7.19
C ILE A 76 0.79 0.26 -7.62
N VAL A 77 1.46 0.98 -8.50
CA VAL A 77 0.90 2.18 -9.13
C VAL A 77 0.30 1.79 -10.47
N VAL A 78 -0.96 2.12 -10.72
CA VAL A 78 -1.61 1.93 -12.01
C VAL A 78 -1.89 3.28 -12.62
N ASP A 79 -1.15 3.61 -13.67
CA ASP A 79 -1.44 4.77 -14.52
C ASP A 79 -2.58 4.40 -15.47
N ASN A 80 -3.70 5.14 -15.41
CA ASN A 80 -4.87 4.87 -16.22
C ASN A 80 -4.87 5.63 -17.55
N GLY A 81 -3.72 5.63 -18.25
CA GLY A 81 -3.58 6.25 -19.57
C GLY A 81 -3.33 7.75 -19.53
N SER A 82 -2.48 8.21 -18.61
CA SER A 82 -2.16 9.64 -18.46
C SER A 82 -1.46 10.20 -19.72
N ALA A 83 -1.82 11.43 -20.09
CA ALA A 83 -1.22 12.18 -21.19
C ALA A 83 -0.23 13.26 -20.71
N ASP A 84 -0.26 13.61 -19.42
CA ASP A 84 0.65 14.60 -18.82
C ASP A 84 2.08 14.07 -18.62
N GLY A 85 2.34 12.81 -18.96
CA GLY A 85 3.58 12.09 -18.74
C GLY A 85 3.79 11.62 -17.29
N THR A 86 2.71 11.35 -16.55
CA THR A 86 2.72 10.70 -15.23
C THR A 86 3.45 9.35 -15.27
N PHE A 87 3.08 8.45 -16.19
CA PHE A 87 3.71 7.13 -16.32
C PHE A 87 5.24 7.21 -16.42
N ASN A 88 5.76 8.03 -17.33
CA ASN A 88 7.21 8.20 -17.51
C ASN A 88 7.89 8.74 -16.26
N ALA A 89 7.25 9.68 -15.55
CA ALA A 89 7.82 10.24 -14.33
C ALA A 89 7.90 9.20 -13.21
N ILE A 90 6.91 8.31 -13.09
CA ILE A 90 6.96 7.18 -12.16
C ILE A 90 8.10 6.24 -12.54
N GLN A 91 8.22 5.86 -13.82
CA GLN A 91 9.31 4.98 -14.26
C GLN A 91 10.68 5.59 -13.99
N THR A 92 10.86 6.88 -14.25
CA THR A 92 12.09 7.60 -13.89
C THR A 92 12.34 7.52 -12.39
N TYR A 93 11.34 7.83 -11.56
CA TYR A 93 11.45 7.76 -10.09
C TYR A 93 11.89 6.37 -9.59
N LEU A 94 11.39 5.29 -10.21
CA LEU A 94 11.77 3.92 -9.86
C LEU A 94 13.19 3.57 -10.33
N SER A 95 13.65 4.14 -11.44
CA SER A 95 14.99 3.86 -12.01
C SER A 95 16.13 4.65 -11.36
N THR A 96 15.86 5.87 -10.85
CA THR A 96 16.88 6.75 -10.29
C THR A 96 17.14 6.42 -8.83
N ASP A 97 18.09 5.51 -8.57
CA ASP A 97 18.98 5.42 -7.39
C ASP A 97 18.36 5.36 -5.96
N ALA A 98 17.05 5.51 -5.79
CA ALA A 98 16.41 5.41 -4.48
C ALA A 98 16.16 3.94 -4.08
N LEU A 99 15.94 3.01 -5.02
CA LEU A 99 15.64 1.60 -4.69
C LEU A 99 16.89 0.73 -4.43
N HIS A 100 18.11 1.22 -4.68
CA HIS A 100 19.35 0.44 -4.67
C HIS A 100 20.26 0.73 -3.46
N ARG A 101 19.71 0.87 -2.25
CA ARG A 101 20.55 0.76 -1.05
C ARG A 101 21.07 -0.67 -0.95
N SER A 102 22.38 -0.79 -0.81
CA SER A 102 23.25 -1.92 -1.18
C SER A 102 23.10 -3.22 -0.37
N SER A 103 21.96 -3.42 0.28
CA SER A 103 21.65 -4.63 1.04
C SER A 103 20.47 -5.33 0.37
N PHE A 104 20.63 -6.60 -0.01
CA PHE A 104 19.58 -7.42 -0.63
C PHE A 104 18.29 -7.49 0.22
N GLU A 105 18.37 -7.15 1.51
CA GLU A 105 17.28 -7.20 2.49
C GLU A 105 16.40 -5.93 2.56
N GLU A 106 16.79 -4.82 1.91
CA GLU A 106 16.04 -3.53 1.94
C GLU A 106 15.38 -3.14 0.61
N GLN A 107 15.39 -4.03 -0.39
CA GLN A 107 14.78 -3.71 -1.69
C GLN A 107 13.27 -3.54 -1.56
N TRP A 108 12.82 -2.31 -1.75
CA TRP A 108 11.41 -1.97 -1.74
C TRP A 108 10.76 -2.38 -3.06
N LYS A 109 9.75 -3.27 -2.99
CA LYS A 109 9.04 -3.76 -4.17
C LYS A 109 8.02 -2.71 -4.63
N VAL A 110 8.35 -1.97 -5.67
CA VAL A 110 7.46 -0.99 -6.30
C VAL A 110 7.38 -1.23 -7.80
N GLN A 111 6.18 -1.21 -8.35
CA GLN A 111 5.94 -1.35 -9.79
C GLN A 111 4.92 -0.35 -10.29
N CYS A 112 5.07 0.04 -11.57
CA CYS A 112 4.11 0.87 -12.29
C CYS A 112 3.54 0.08 -13.47
N LEU A 113 2.22 -0.04 -13.52
CA LEU A 113 1.46 -0.69 -14.58
C LEU A 113 0.69 0.37 -15.37
N LEU A 114 0.50 0.12 -16.67
CA LEU A 114 -0.33 0.94 -17.54
C LEU A 114 -1.65 0.23 -17.82
N GLU A 115 -2.78 0.83 -17.44
CA GLU A 115 -4.11 0.38 -17.81
C GLU A 115 -4.68 1.31 -18.88
N LYS A 116 -4.84 0.79 -20.10
CA LYS A 116 -5.29 1.57 -21.27
C LYS A 116 -6.80 1.78 -21.31
N ARG A 117 -7.59 0.98 -20.59
CA ARG A 117 -9.05 1.13 -20.53
C ARG A 117 -9.41 2.19 -19.51
N ASN A 118 -10.08 3.25 -19.97
CA ASN A 118 -10.50 4.34 -19.09
C ASN A 118 -11.45 3.84 -18.00
N GLY A 119 -11.16 4.20 -16.76
CA GLY A 119 -12.03 3.99 -15.61
C GLY A 119 -11.29 3.44 -14.40
N LEU A 120 -11.53 4.05 -13.25
CA LEU A 120 -10.91 3.68 -11.97
C LEU A 120 -11.11 2.20 -11.62
N ALA A 121 -12.24 1.61 -11.99
CA ALA A 121 -12.50 0.19 -11.77
C ALA A 121 -11.52 -0.71 -12.55
N TYR A 122 -11.20 -0.38 -13.82
CA TYR A 122 -10.20 -1.13 -14.58
C TYR A 122 -8.82 -0.99 -13.95
N ALA A 123 -8.44 0.22 -13.53
CA ALA A 123 -7.16 0.46 -12.86
C ALA A 123 -7.05 -0.34 -11.55
N ARG A 124 -8.08 -0.29 -10.70
CA ARG A 124 -8.14 -1.07 -9.45
C ARG A 124 -8.08 -2.57 -9.70
N ASN A 125 -8.82 -3.09 -10.69
CA ASN A 125 -8.78 -4.52 -11.02
C ASN A 125 -7.38 -4.95 -11.49
N THR A 126 -6.72 -4.13 -12.32
CA THR A 126 -5.34 -4.37 -12.75
C THR A 126 -4.39 -4.41 -11.56
N ALA A 127 -4.57 -3.52 -10.59
CA ALA A 127 -3.78 -3.54 -9.36
C ALA A 127 -4.04 -4.78 -8.48
N ILE A 128 -5.32 -5.15 -8.29
CA ILE A 128 -5.73 -6.33 -7.51
C ILE A 128 -5.13 -7.60 -8.12
N MET A 129 -5.13 -7.74 -9.45
CA MET A 129 -4.54 -8.91 -10.13
C MET A 129 -3.01 -8.99 -9.96
N ALA A 130 -2.33 -7.86 -9.77
CA ALA A 130 -0.89 -7.79 -9.56
C ALA A 130 -0.48 -7.89 -8.08
N ALA A 131 -1.43 -7.73 -7.15
CA ALA A 131 -1.20 -7.76 -5.71
C ALA A 131 -0.85 -9.16 -5.20
N SER A 132 0.17 -9.24 -4.36
CA SER A 132 0.64 -10.48 -3.72
C SER A 132 0.53 -10.48 -2.20
N GLY A 133 0.19 -9.34 -1.60
CA GLY A 133 -0.03 -9.17 -0.17
C GLY A 133 -1.34 -9.78 0.33
N ASP A 134 -1.36 -10.13 1.61
CA ASP A 134 -2.55 -10.64 2.28
C ASP A 134 -3.60 -9.56 2.55
N ILE A 135 -3.20 -8.28 2.46
CA ILE A 135 -4.07 -7.11 2.63
C ILE A 135 -3.84 -6.14 1.46
N ILE A 136 -4.89 -5.77 0.74
CA ILE A 136 -4.84 -4.72 -0.28
C ILE A 136 -5.25 -3.41 0.37
N VAL A 137 -4.42 -2.38 0.24
CA VAL A 137 -4.68 -1.03 0.74
C VAL A 137 -4.87 -0.10 -0.45
N PHE A 138 -6.09 0.37 -0.68
CA PHE A 138 -6.35 1.40 -1.68
C PHE A 138 -5.98 2.76 -1.08
N LEU A 139 -5.03 3.43 -1.72
CA LEU A 139 -4.58 4.77 -1.38
C LEU A 139 -4.76 5.69 -2.58
N ASP A 140 -5.43 6.82 -2.39
CA ASP A 140 -5.60 7.82 -3.45
C ASP A 140 -4.25 8.49 -3.76
N ASP A 141 -4.08 8.95 -5.00
CA ASP A 141 -2.81 9.48 -5.50
C ASP A 141 -2.46 10.88 -4.97
N ASP A 142 -3.39 11.52 -4.26
CA ASP A 142 -3.23 12.80 -3.58
C ASP A 142 -3.07 12.70 -2.06
N VAL A 143 -3.05 11.48 -1.52
CA VAL A 143 -2.93 11.24 -0.07
C VAL A 143 -1.47 11.10 0.35
N LEU A 144 -1.13 11.80 1.44
CA LEU A 144 0.14 11.65 2.14
C LEU A 144 -0.09 10.91 3.45
N VAL A 145 0.58 9.78 3.62
CA VAL A 145 0.47 8.99 4.84
C VAL A 145 1.56 9.34 5.86
N ASP A 146 1.21 9.28 7.14
CA ASP A 146 2.16 9.34 8.24
C ASP A 146 3.10 8.12 8.21
N GLN A 147 4.32 8.25 8.75
CA GLN A 147 5.32 7.18 8.77
C GLN A 147 4.86 5.90 9.50
N TYR A 148 3.91 5.99 10.44
CA TYR A 148 3.40 4.84 11.19
C TYR A 148 2.10 4.25 10.61
N PHE A 149 1.64 4.74 9.45
CA PHE A 149 0.36 4.37 8.86
C PHE A 149 0.15 2.85 8.71
N LEU A 150 1.11 2.14 8.09
CA LEU A 150 0.97 0.69 7.88
C LEU A 150 1.09 -0.12 9.17
N GLU A 151 1.83 0.36 10.17
CA GLU A 151 1.92 -0.29 11.50
C GLU A 151 0.63 -0.12 12.30
N GLN A 152 0.02 1.06 12.24
CA GLN A 152 -1.28 1.32 12.87
C GLN A 152 -2.38 0.50 12.19
N LEU A 153 -2.38 0.43 10.85
CA LEU A 153 -3.30 -0.40 10.12
C LEU A 153 -3.14 -1.89 10.48
N TRP A 154 -1.89 -2.36 10.59
CA TRP A 154 -1.58 -3.71 11.05
C TRP A 154 -2.13 -3.98 12.45
N SER A 155 -1.89 -3.07 13.39
CA SER A 155 -2.37 -3.18 14.76
C SER A 155 -3.89 -3.24 14.83
N ALA A 156 -4.59 -2.42 14.05
CA ALA A 156 -6.05 -2.42 13.98
C ALA A 156 -6.61 -3.76 13.46
N TYR A 157 -5.94 -4.40 12.49
CA TYR A 157 -6.33 -5.73 12.02
C TYR A 157 -6.11 -6.83 13.07
N GLU A 158 -5.03 -6.74 13.85
CA GLU A 158 -4.75 -7.70 14.91
C GLU A 158 -5.70 -7.53 16.10
N GLU A 159 -6.12 -6.30 16.40
CA GLU A 159 -7.06 -6.01 17.50
C GLU A 159 -8.51 -6.40 17.14
N THR A 160 -8.96 -6.00 15.95
CA THR A 160 -10.38 -6.13 15.58
C THR A 160 -10.71 -7.43 14.86
N HIS A 161 -9.71 -8.08 14.27
CA HIS A 161 -9.89 -9.19 13.33
C HIS A 161 -10.86 -8.88 12.16
N ALA A 162 -11.04 -7.60 11.82
CA ALA A 162 -11.94 -7.19 10.75
C ALA A 162 -11.45 -7.68 9.38
N ASP A 163 -12.39 -7.89 8.46
CA ASP A 163 -12.10 -8.20 7.05
C ASP A 163 -11.75 -6.94 6.25
N ALA A 164 -12.22 -5.76 6.68
CA ALA A 164 -11.92 -4.48 6.07
C ALA A 164 -11.82 -3.38 7.13
N ILE A 165 -10.89 -2.45 6.92
CA ILE A 165 -10.69 -1.25 7.75
C ILE A 165 -10.66 -0.04 6.83
N GLY A 166 -11.43 0.97 7.16
CA GLY A 166 -11.43 2.27 6.48
C GLY A 166 -10.98 3.38 7.42
N GLY A 167 -10.30 4.38 6.87
CA GLY A 167 -10.01 5.63 7.57
C GLY A 167 -10.37 6.85 6.72
N ALA A 168 -10.46 8.00 7.39
CA ALA A 168 -10.81 9.30 6.82
C ALA A 168 -9.72 10.33 7.10
#